data_AF-A0A953F0P1-F1
#
_entry.id   AF-A0A953F0P1-F1
#
_cell.length_a   1.000
_cell.length_b   1.000
_cell.length_c   1.000
_cell.angle_alpha   90.00
_cell.angle_beta   90.00
_cell.angle_gamma   90.00
#
_symmetry.space_group_name_H-M   'P 1'
#
loop_
_entity.id
_entity.type
_entity.pdbx_description
1 polymer ?
#
loop_
_entity_poly.entity_id
_entity_poly.type
_entity_poly.pdbx_seq_one_letter_code
_entity_poly.pdbx_strand_id
1 'polypeptide(L)'
;MTPAARFAWPRTIAAVWVLCCVALAARADEAASAVREAPGDIDALFPRELVCFCDYDKNPVFAGAGPGHWDQAIRERGWILRDADGWRMWYTGYDGTREGLKMLGYATSPDGLTWTRYAGNPLDSEHWIEDMIVTRDGDRLLMFAEGRGDVAHWFTSTDGLHWAPQG
;
A
#
# COMPACT_ATOMS: atom_id res chain seq x y z
N MET A 1 -20.68 -55.90 -5.88
CA MET A 1 -21.33 -54.61 -6.17
C MET A 1 -22.56 -54.51 -5.30
N THR A 2 -22.57 -53.60 -4.33
CA THR A 2 -23.67 -53.35 -3.40
C THR A 2 -24.30 -52.01 -3.77
N PRO A 3 -25.64 -51.84 -3.87
CA PRO A 3 -26.22 -50.59 -4.31
C PRO A 3 -26.22 -49.55 -3.18
N ALA A 4 -26.01 -48.28 -3.54
CA ALA A 4 -26.07 -47.15 -2.61
C ALA A 4 -27.50 -46.89 -2.12
N ALA A 5 -27.65 -46.71 -0.80
CA ALA A 5 -28.91 -46.33 -0.18
C ALA A 5 -29.27 -44.87 -0.51
N ARG A 6 -30.52 -44.62 -0.92
CA ARG A 6 -31.06 -43.28 -1.10
C ARG A 6 -31.48 -42.72 0.27
N PHE A 7 -30.87 -41.61 0.67
CA PHE A 7 -31.22 -40.89 1.89
C PHE A 7 -32.37 -39.91 1.59
N ALA A 8 -33.56 -40.16 2.14
CA ALA A 8 -34.70 -39.26 2.05
C ALA A 8 -34.80 -38.42 3.34
N TRP A 9 -34.83 -37.10 3.20
CA TRP A 9 -34.95 -36.17 4.33
C TRP A 9 -36.40 -36.11 4.85
N PRO A 10 -36.63 -36.13 6.17
CA PRO A 10 -37.96 -35.96 6.75
C PRO A 10 -38.48 -34.52 6.58
N ARG A 11 -39.76 -34.40 6.22
CA ARG A 11 -40.47 -33.14 5.85
C ARG A 11 -40.50 -32.06 6.94
N THR A 12 -40.11 -32.36 8.17
CA THR A 12 -40.08 -31.42 9.31
C THR A 12 -38.85 -30.50 9.31
N ILE A 13 -37.76 -30.84 8.60
CA ILE A 13 -36.54 -30.00 8.57
C ILE A 13 -36.70 -28.81 7.60
N ALA A 14 -37.58 -28.91 6.61
CA ALA A 14 -37.82 -27.84 5.64
C ALA A 14 -38.52 -26.60 6.25
N ALA A 15 -39.38 -26.78 7.26
CA ALA A 15 -40.15 -25.67 7.84
C ALA A 15 -39.30 -24.75 8.75
N VAL A 16 -38.32 -25.30 9.46
CA VAL A 16 -37.42 -24.53 10.33
C VAL A 16 -36.42 -23.70 9.52
N TRP A 17 -36.00 -24.19 8.35
CA TRP A 17 -35.12 -23.48 7.43
C TRP A 17 -35.81 -22.29 6.75
N VAL A 18 -37.08 -22.42 6.35
CA VAL A 18 -37.83 -21.30 5.75
C VAL A 18 -38.06 -20.18 6.78
N LEU A 19 -38.32 -20.50 8.05
CA LEU A 19 -38.47 -19.48 9.10
C LEU A 19 -37.15 -18.75 9.43
N CYS A 20 -36.01 -19.44 9.43
CA CYS A 20 -34.71 -18.78 9.61
C CYS A 20 -34.37 -17.84 8.45
N CYS A 21 -34.65 -18.22 7.20
CA CYS A 21 -34.38 -17.35 6.05
C CYS A 21 -35.27 -16.09 6.02
N VAL A 22 -36.54 -16.19 6.44
CA VAL A 22 -37.45 -15.03 6.51
C VAL A 22 -37.07 -14.08 7.65
N ALA A 23 -36.63 -14.60 8.80
CA ALA A 23 -36.14 -13.76 9.90
C ALA A 23 -34.77 -13.11 9.61
N LEU A 24 -33.88 -13.79 8.86
CA LEU A 24 -32.64 -13.19 8.35
C LEU A 24 -32.89 -12.13 7.27
N ALA A 25 -33.87 -12.33 6.38
CA ALA A 25 -34.23 -11.35 5.36
C ALA A 25 -34.88 -10.09 5.96
N ALA A 26 -35.79 -10.23 6.93
CA ALA A 26 -36.41 -9.09 7.61
C ALA A 26 -35.38 -8.25 8.40
N ARG A 27 -34.38 -8.89 9.02
CA ARG A 27 -33.27 -8.19 9.69
C ARG A 27 -32.27 -7.55 8.73
N ALA A 28 -32.14 -8.07 7.50
CA ALA A 28 -31.34 -7.45 6.46
C ALA A 28 -32.00 -6.18 5.91
N ASP A 29 -33.34 -6.15 5.79
CA ASP A 29 -34.08 -4.95 5.39
C ASP A 29 -34.09 -3.87 6.49
N GLU A 30 -34.21 -4.23 7.77
CA GLU A 30 -34.04 -3.26 8.89
C GLU A 30 -32.61 -2.68 8.94
N ALA A 31 -31.58 -3.51 8.71
CA ALA A 31 -30.19 -3.06 8.61
C ALA A 31 -29.93 -2.20 7.36
N ALA A 32 -30.57 -2.51 6.23
CA ALA A 32 -30.45 -1.73 4.98
C ALA A 32 -31.23 -0.40 5.05
N SER A 33 -32.32 -0.35 5.83
CA SER A 33 -33.07 0.87 6.14
C SER A 33 -32.27 1.82 7.05
N ALA A 34 -31.51 1.28 8.01
CA ALA A 34 -30.62 2.07 8.87
C ALA A 34 -29.43 2.72 8.13
N VAL A 35 -29.12 2.27 6.91
CA VAL A 35 -28.05 2.83 6.05
C VAL A 35 -28.54 4.03 5.21
N ARG A 36 -29.84 4.38 5.26
CA ARG A 36 -30.43 5.45 4.44
C ARG A 36 -30.56 6.83 5.10
N GLU A 37 -30.10 7.01 6.33
CA GLU A 37 -29.79 8.36 6.81
C GLU A 37 -28.35 8.64 6.39
N ALA A 38 -28.19 9.36 5.27
CA ALA A 38 -26.92 9.96 4.91
C ALA A 38 -26.40 10.68 6.16
N PRO A 39 -25.19 10.37 6.63
CA PRO A 39 -24.79 10.86 7.92
C PRO A 39 -24.70 12.39 7.77
N GLY A 40 -25.32 13.09 8.72
CA GLY A 40 -25.37 14.56 8.72
C GLY A 40 -23.98 15.14 8.51
N ASP A 41 -23.91 16.32 7.89
CA ASP A 41 -22.70 17.11 7.59
C ASP A 41 -21.36 16.38 7.78
N ILE A 42 -20.73 15.92 6.70
CA ILE A 42 -19.49 15.11 6.77
C ILE A 42 -18.39 15.82 7.56
N ASP A 43 -18.39 17.16 7.52
CA ASP A 43 -17.45 18.03 8.24
C ASP A 43 -17.67 17.96 9.77
N ALA A 44 -18.83 17.52 10.23
CA ALA A 44 -19.14 17.25 11.63
C ALA A 44 -18.74 15.82 12.07
N LEU A 45 -18.56 14.89 11.13
CA LEU A 45 -18.19 13.50 11.42
C LEU A 45 -16.67 13.27 11.37
N PHE A 46 -15.99 13.98 10.49
CA PHE A 46 -14.55 13.85 10.29
C PHE A 46 -13.88 15.23 10.32
N PRO A 47 -12.73 15.35 11.00
CA PRO A 47 -11.94 16.57 10.96
C PRO A 47 -11.55 16.89 9.52
N ARG A 48 -11.55 18.19 9.16
CA ARG A 48 -11.29 18.64 7.78
C ARG A 48 -9.93 18.19 7.28
N GLU A 49 -8.96 18.00 8.16
CA GLU A 49 -7.62 17.48 7.89
C GLU A 49 -7.62 16.06 7.29
N LEU A 50 -8.70 15.29 7.49
CA LEU A 50 -8.85 13.94 6.94
C LEU A 50 -9.70 13.86 5.66
N VAL A 51 -10.44 14.92 5.32
CA VAL A 51 -11.43 14.88 4.23
C VAL A 51 -11.33 16.03 3.23
N CYS A 52 -10.59 17.10 3.56
CA CYS A 52 -10.43 18.28 2.73
C CYS A 52 -8.95 18.45 2.35
N PHE A 53 -8.61 18.02 1.13
CA PHE A 53 -7.27 18.13 0.57
C PHE A 53 -7.27 19.14 -0.58
N CYS A 54 -6.21 19.92 -0.68
CA CYS A 54 -5.89 20.73 -1.85
C CYS A 54 -4.46 20.45 -2.30
N ASP A 55 -4.19 20.71 -3.58
CA ASP A 55 -2.83 20.56 -4.11
C ASP A 55 -1.89 21.58 -3.45
N TYR A 56 -0.66 21.13 -3.19
CA TYR A 56 0.41 22.03 -2.80
C TYR A 56 0.83 22.90 -3.99
N ASP A 57 0.86 24.21 -3.79
CA ASP A 57 1.09 25.21 -4.84
C ASP A 57 2.50 25.14 -5.45
N LYS A 58 3.48 24.58 -4.73
CA LYS A 58 4.87 24.39 -5.20
C LYS A 58 5.16 22.96 -5.67
N ASN A 59 4.14 22.18 -6.02
CA ASN A 59 4.35 20.89 -6.67
C ASN A 59 5.13 21.03 -8.00
N PRO A 60 5.96 20.04 -8.38
CA PRO A 60 6.29 18.83 -7.61
C PRO A 60 7.38 19.09 -6.53
N VAL A 61 7.23 18.46 -5.37
CA VAL A 61 8.25 18.50 -4.29
C VAL A 61 9.45 17.58 -4.54
N PHE A 62 9.31 16.60 -5.43
CA PHE A 62 10.37 15.71 -5.89
C PHE A 62 10.04 15.18 -7.29
N ALA A 63 11.04 15.17 -8.18
CA ALA A 63 10.93 14.73 -9.57
C ALA A 63 12.20 14.01 -10.01
N GLY A 64 12.14 13.23 -11.09
CA GLY A 64 13.32 12.59 -11.69
C GLY A 64 14.40 13.61 -12.07
N ALA A 65 15.66 13.17 -12.08
CA ALA A 65 16.80 14.04 -12.33
C ALA A 65 16.97 14.42 -13.81
N GLY A 66 16.21 13.77 -14.71
CA GLY A 66 16.25 14.03 -16.14
C GLY A 66 17.34 13.26 -16.89
N PRO A 67 17.49 13.50 -18.21
CA PRO A 67 18.35 12.71 -19.07
C PRO A 67 19.80 12.61 -18.60
N GLY A 68 20.37 11.41 -18.66
CA GLY A 68 21.75 11.13 -18.24
C GLY A 68 21.90 10.72 -16.77
N HIS A 69 20.81 10.72 -16.00
CA HIS A 69 20.78 10.20 -14.64
C HIS A 69 20.16 8.80 -14.59
N TRP A 70 20.56 8.01 -13.60
CA TRP A 70 19.99 6.68 -13.36
C TRP A 70 18.50 6.78 -12.97
N ASP A 71 18.13 7.85 -12.25
CA ASP A 71 16.77 8.23 -11.88
C ASP A 71 16.24 9.33 -12.80
N GLN A 72 16.50 9.20 -14.11
CA GLN A 72 15.98 10.11 -15.14
C GLN A 72 14.49 10.36 -14.96
N ALA A 73 13.74 9.28 -14.77
CA ALA A 73 12.35 9.31 -14.35
C ALA A 73 12.20 8.62 -12.99
N ILE A 74 11.11 8.95 -12.30
CA ILE A 74 10.67 8.25 -11.10
C ILE A 74 9.38 7.52 -11.44
N ARG A 75 9.30 6.23 -11.11
CA ARG A 75 8.08 5.44 -11.37
C ARG A 75 7.13 5.65 -10.20
N GLU A 76 7.67 5.40 -9.01
CA GLU A 76 7.01 5.48 -7.73
C GLU A 76 7.77 6.48 -6.84
N ARG A 77 7.04 7.33 -6.12
CA ARG A 77 7.64 8.20 -5.09
C ARG A 77 8.12 7.41 -3.87
N GLY A 78 7.69 6.15 -3.79
CA GLY A 78 8.05 5.16 -2.78
C GLY A 78 7.53 5.47 -1.40
N TRP A 79 8.31 5.20 -0.36
CA TRP A 79 7.85 5.24 1.02
C TRP A 79 8.50 6.36 1.81
N ILE A 80 7.68 7.22 2.42
CA ILE A 80 8.14 8.32 3.28
C ILE A 80 7.94 7.93 4.74
N LEU A 81 9.01 8.02 5.52
CA LEU A 81 9.01 7.77 6.96
C LEU A 81 9.48 9.01 7.72
N ARG A 82 8.73 9.39 8.75
CA ARG A 82 9.11 10.47 9.68
C ARG A 82 9.95 9.92 10.82
N ASP A 83 11.06 10.58 11.09
CA ASP A 83 11.94 10.33 12.22
C ASP A 83 12.02 11.54 13.17
N ALA A 84 12.76 11.38 14.26
CA ALA A 84 13.00 12.47 15.22
C ALA A 84 13.67 13.69 14.57
N ASP A 85 14.56 13.44 13.59
CA ASP A 85 15.43 14.47 12.99
C ASP A 85 14.95 14.95 11.60
N GLY A 86 13.78 14.49 11.14
CA GLY A 86 13.22 14.87 9.84
C GLY A 86 12.48 13.74 9.15
N TRP A 87 12.61 13.68 7.83
CA TRP A 87 11.91 12.76 6.94
C TRP A 87 12.91 12.02 6.06
N ARG A 88 12.59 10.75 5.81
CA ARG A 88 13.31 9.87 4.90
C ARG A 88 12.37 9.39 3.81
N MET A 89 12.88 9.26 2.60
CA MET A 89 12.15 8.73 1.45
C MET A 89 13.01 7.69 0.75
N TRP A 90 12.45 6.51 0.54
CA TRP A 90 12.93 5.55 -0.43
C TRP A 90 12.08 5.69 -1.68
N TYR A 91 12.68 5.73 -2.86
CA TYR A 91 11.97 5.97 -4.12
C TYR A 91 12.50 5.07 -5.23
N THR A 92 11.68 4.83 -6.24
CA THR A 92 12.08 4.05 -7.42
C THR A 92 12.46 4.97 -8.57
N GLY A 93 13.74 4.99 -8.91
CA GLY A 93 14.28 5.70 -10.07
C GLY A 93 14.59 4.75 -11.23
N TYR A 94 14.51 5.26 -12.46
CA TYR A 94 14.85 4.50 -13.65
C TYR A 94 15.23 5.40 -14.83
N ASP A 95 15.80 4.80 -15.87
CA ASP A 95 16.33 5.45 -17.07
C ASP A 95 15.27 6.05 -18.01
N GLY A 96 13.99 6.07 -17.60
CA GLY A 96 12.88 6.52 -18.43
C GLY A 96 12.32 5.47 -19.39
N THR A 97 12.91 4.27 -19.48
CA THR A 97 12.43 3.18 -20.33
C THR A 97 11.57 2.18 -19.56
N ARG A 98 10.70 1.46 -20.28
CA ARG A 98 9.83 0.45 -19.64
C ARG A 98 10.64 -0.74 -19.15
N GLU A 99 11.60 -1.18 -19.96
CA GLU A 99 12.46 -2.36 -19.77
C GLU A 99 13.60 -2.10 -18.77
N GLY A 100 14.00 -0.84 -18.60
CA GLY A 100 15.06 -0.42 -17.70
C GLY A 100 14.82 -0.86 -16.26
N LEU A 101 15.90 -1.18 -15.56
CA LEU A 101 15.84 -1.61 -14.17
C LEU A 101 15.24 -0.51 -13.30
N LYS A 102 14.44 -0.94 -12.33
CA LYS A 102 13.76 -0.09 -11.37
C LYS A 102 14.57 -0.14 -10.09
N MET A 103 15.37 0.89 -9.88
CA MET A 103 16.43 0.91 -8.87
C MET A 103 16.00 1.70 -7.64
N LEU A 104 16.54 1.33 -6.49
CA LEU A 104 16.20 1.96 -5.21
C LEU A 104 17.05 3.22 -4.99
N GLY A 105 16.39 4.35 -4.79
CA GLY A 105 17.00 5.60 -4.37
C GLY A 105 16.60 6.00 -2.97
N TYR A 106 17.36 6.93 -2.39
CA TYR A 106 17.09 7.48 -1.07
C TYR A 106 17.25 9.00 -1.03
N ALA A 107 16.40 9.66 -0.26
CA ALA A 107 16.43 11.11 -0.04
C ALA A 107 16.00 11.44 1.39
N THR A 108 16.45 12.59 1.87
CA THR A 108 16.08 13.12 3.20
C THR A 108 15.47 14.51 3.07
N SER A 109 14.65 14.89 4.04
CA SER A 109 14.04 16.21 4.10
C SER A 109 13.88 16.66 5.56
N PRO A 110 14.20 17.92 5.90
CA PRO A 110 13.96 18.43 7.24
C PRO A 110 12.47 18.76 7.48
N ASP A 111 11.70 19.02 6.43
CA ASP A 111 10.34 19.56 6.50
C ASP A 111 9.28 18.70 5.77
N GLY A 112 9.70 17.67 5.03
CA GLY A 112 8.84 16.81 4.22
C GLY A 112 8.49 17.39 2.84
N LEU A 113 8.98 18.59 2.53
CA LEU A 113 8.69 19.33 1.30
C LEU A 113 9.94 19.59 0.46
N THR A 114 11.07 19.83 1.13
CA THR A 114 12.36 20.12 0.51
C THR A 114 13.25 18.89 0.62
N TRP A 115 13.47 18.20 -0.49
CA TRP A 115 14.13 16.89 -0.52
C TRP A 115 15.56 16.95 -1.07
N THR A 116 16.49 16.32 -0.36
CA THR A 116 17.90 16.17 -0.77
C THR A 116 18.19 14.71 -1.05
N ARG A 117 18.58 14.40 -2.30
CA ARG A 117 19.04 13.06 -2.69
C ARG A 117 20.30 12.68 -1.91
N TYR A 118 20.41 11.41 -1.54
CA TYR A 118 21.64 10.88 -0.98
C TYR A 118 22.72 10.74 -2.04
N ALA A 119 23.93 11.19 -1.71
CA ALA A 119 25.05 11.22 -2.65
C ALA A 119 25.52 9.81 -3.08
N GLY A 120 25.23 8.78 -2.26
CA GLY A 120 25.53 7.38 -2.57
C GLY A 120 24.47 6.66 -3.37
N ASN A 121 23.47 7.35 -3.93
CA ASN A 121 22.44 6.72 -4.77
C ASN A 121 23.01 6.18 -6.10
N PRO A 122 22.40 5.13 -6.69
CA PRO A 122 21.31 4.33 -6.13
C PRO A 122 21.78 3.45 -4.96
N LEU A 123 20.89 3.16 -4.01
CA LEU A 123 21.17 2.23 -2.90
C LEU A 123 21.23 0.77 -3.38
N ASP A 124 20.42 0.44 -4.38
CA ASP A 124 20.43 -0.88 -5.04
C ASP A 124 20.26 -0.68 -6.55
N SER A 125 21.21 -1.22 -7.32
CA SER A 125 21.23 -1.21 -8.78
C SER A 125 21.22 -2.62 -9.40
N GLU A 126 20.91 -3.64 -8.61
CA GLU A 126 20.97 -5.04 -9.02
C GLU A 126 19.58 -5.68 -9.06
N HIS A 127 18.67 -5.21 -8.21
CA HIS A 127 17.31 -5.72 -8.07
C HIS A 127 16.30 -4.78 -8.72
N TRP A 128 15.20 -5.37 -9.19
CA TRP A 128 14.01 -4.63 -9.60
C TRP A 128 13.20 -4.33 -8.33
N ILE A 129 13.01 -3.06 -8.00
CA ILE A 129 12.34 -2.61 -6.77
C ILE A 129 11.31 -1.53 -7.15
N GLU A 130 10.04 -1.91 -7.19
CA GLU A 130 8.87 -1.05 -7.37
C GLU A 130 7.88 -1.23 -6.20
N ASP A 131 6.86 -0.37 -6.11
CA ASP A 131 5.74 -0.47 -5.15
C ASP A 131 6.13 -0.78 -3.70
N MET A 132 7.28 -0.23 -3.30
CA MET A 132 7.91 -0.51 -2.03
C MET A 132 7.20 0.14 -0.84
N ILE A 133 7.17 -0.60 0.26
CA ILE A 133 6.70 -0.15 1.57
C ILE A 133 7.79 -0.44 2.59
N VAL A 134 8.12 0.54 3.44
CA VAL A 134 9.12 0.39 4.51
C VAL A 134 8.47 0.49 5.89
N THR A 135 8.55 -0.57 6.69
CA THR A 135 8.04 -0.58 8.06
C THR A 135 9.15 -0.82 9.07
N ARG A 136 8.85 -0.56 10.34
CA ARG A 136 9.76 -0.81 11.46
C ARG A 136 9.37 -2.11 12.17
N ASP A 137 10.36 -2.92 12.49
CA ASP A 137 10.26 -4.07 13.38
C ASP A 137 11.41 -4.03 14.39
N GLY A 138 11.11 -3.57 15.61
CA GLY A 138 12.14 -3.31 16.62
C GLY A 138 13.19 -2.29 16.16
N ASP A 139 14.45 -2.72 16.13
CA ASP A 139 15.60 -1.94 15.66
C ASP A 139 15.84 -2.07 14.15
N ARG A 140 14.97 -2.79 13.43
CA ARG A 140 15.10 -3.06 11.99
C ARG A 140 14.05 -2.32 11.17
N LEU A 141 14.41 -2.13 9.91
CA LEU A 141 13.52 -1.75 8.83
C LEU A 141 13.27 -2.96 7.95
N LEU A 142 12.02 -3.15 7.58
CA LEU A 142 11.56 -4.15 6.62
C LEU A 142 11.09 -3.41 5.37
N MET A 143 11.58 -3.80 4.20
CA MET A 143 11.07 -3.32 2.93
C MET A 143 10.40 -4.47 2.20
N PHE A 144 9.12 -4.31 1.85
CA PHE A 144 8.41 -5.20 0.94
C PHE A 144 8.26 -4.46 -0.39
N ALA A 145 8.59 -5.11 -1.50
CA ALA A 145 8.58 -4.48 -2.81
C ALA A 145 8.07 -5.43 -3.90
N GLU A 146 7.59 -4.85 -4.99
CA GLU A 146 7.38 -5.53 -6.25
C GLU A 146 8.74 -5.74 -6.94
N GLY A 147 9.04 -7.00 -7.24
CA GLY A 147 10.18 -7.42 -8.02
C GLY A 147 9.83 -7.73 -9.48
N ARG A 148 10.84 -8.21 -10.21
CA ARG A 148 10.70 -8.49 -11.65
C ARG A 148 9.60 -9.51 -11.92
N GLY A 149 8.69 -9.18 -12.85
CA GLY A 149 7.59 -10.06 -13.23
C GLY A 149 6.48 -10.11 -12.18
N ASP A 150 6.29 -9.01 -11.46
CA ASP A 150 5.27 -8.82 -10.44
C ASP A 150 5.42 -9.82 -9.27
N VAL A 151 6.66 -10.23 -8.99
CA VAL A 151 7.00 -11.16 -7.92
C VAL A 151 7.43 -10.36 -6.71
N ALA A 152 6.67 -10.44 -5.63
CA ALA A 152 7.02 -9.79 -4.38
C ALA A 152 8.32 -10.37 -3.79
N HIS A 153 9.14 -9.49 -3.25
CA HIS A 153 10.34 -9.83 -2.48
C HIS A 153 10.49 -8.84 -1.32
N TRP A 154 11.44 -9.11 -0.42
CA TRP A 154 11.65 -8.24 0.73
C TRP A 154 13.10 -8.15 1.18
N PHE A 155 13.38 -7.07 1.89
CA PHE A 155 14.71 -6.70 2.36
C PHE A 155 14.66 -6.31 3.84
N THR A 156 15.80 -6.45 4.51
CA THR A 156 16.00 -5.93 5.87
C THR A 156 17.12 -4.91 5.91
N SER A 157 17.03 -3.94 6.80
CA SER A 157 18.09 -2.96 7.06
C SER A 157 18.07 -2.51 8.52
N THR A 158 19.20 -2.07 9.04
CA THR A 158 19.30 -1.43 10.38
C THR A 158 19.46 0.09 10.29
N ASP A 159 19.88 0.62 9.14
CA ASP A 159 20.15 2.05 8.93
C ASP A 159 19.27 2.68 7.84
N GLY A 160 18.64 1.86 7.00
CA GLY A 160 17.85 2.28 5.86
C GLY A 160 18.67 2.67 4.63
N LEU A 161 19.99 2.50 4.66
CA LEU A 161 20.89 2.76 3.55
C LEU A 161 21.39 1.44 2.95
N HIS A 162 21.66 0.44 3.78
CA HIS A 162 22.14 -0.86 3.35
C HIS A 162 21.03 -1.91 3.53
N TRP A 163 20.60 -2.51 2.42
CA TRP A 163 19.47 -3.44 2.39
C TRP A 163 19.94 -4.84 2.04
N ALA A 164 19.56 -5.82 2.86
CA ALA A 164 19.87 -7.23 2.64
C ALA A 164 18.63 -7.97 2.13
N PRO A 165 18.66 -8.54 0.90
CA PRO A 165 17.53 -9.31 0.36
C PRO A 165 17.29 -10.57 1.19
N GLN A 166 16.03 -10.99 1.29
CA GLN A 166 15.62 -12.11 2.16
C GLN A 166 14.92 -13.25 1.41
N GLY A 167 14.91 -13.22 0.08
CA GLY A 167 14.21 -14.18 -0.77
C GLY A 167 13.11 -13.53 -1.58
#